data_AF-A0A524E4C9-F1
#
_entry.id   AF-A0A524E4C9-F1
#
_cell.length_a   1.000
_cell.length_b   1.000
_cell.length_c   1.000
_cell.angle_alpha   90.00
_cell.angle_beta   90.00
_cell.angle_gamma   90.00
#
_symmetry.space_group_name_H-M   'P 1'
#
loop_
_entity.id
_entity.type
_entity.pdbx_description
1 polymer ?
#
loop_
_entity_poly.entity_id
_entity_poly.type
_entity_poly.pdbx_seq_one_letter_code
_entity_poly.pdbx_strand_id
1 'polypeptide(L)'
;MGTKKRAKKKVDIRKKRLKLIKRREKQQPNQDESSEKKKFKTEKEEKLEKRLEKETKMYWVRAITGALSGIIGISIGLTSWGLFFWMLAFWFGLPFIVSFAIFRFEYDQEEWNWKNIIMPGIGIFFFLFMLFAILIYTLQVIP
;
A
#
# COMPACT_ATOMS: atom_id res chain seq x y z
N MET A 1 5.96 34.00 81.21
CA MET A 1 6.14 33.41 79.86
C MET A 1 5.02 32.40 79.62
N GLY A 2 4.08 32.68 78.72
CA GLY A 2 2.95 31.79 78.41
C GLY A 2 2.89 31.46 76.93
N THR A 3 3.26 30.22 76.56
CA THR A 3 3.26 29.73 75.19
C THR A 3 1.84 29.51 74.67
N LYS A 4 1.38 30.35 73.72
CA LYS A 4 0.11 30.15 72.99
C LYS A 4 0.23 28.94 72.05
N LYS A 5 -0.45 27.83 72.38
CA LYS A 5 -0.59 26.64 71.51
C LYS A 5 -1.41 27.02 70.26
N ARG A 6 -0.77 27.04 69.09
CA ARG A 6 -1.45 27.21 67.79
C ARG A 6 -2.26 25.96 67.47
N ALA A 7 -3.59 26.07 67.46
CA ALA A 7 -4.48 25.02 67.01
C ALA A 7 -4.24 24.75 65.50
N LYS A 8 -3.86 23.51 65.16
CA LYS A 8 -3.75 23.05 63.76
C LYS A 8 -5.15 22.97 63.17
N LYS A 9 -5.50 23.90 62.27
CA LYS A 9 -6.71 23.82 61.43
C LYS A 9 -6.67 22.51 60.63
N LYS A 10 -7.66 21.63 60.84
CA LYS A 10 -7.85 20.42 60.02
C LYS A 10 -8.13 20.87 58.59
N VAL A 11 -7.16 20.67 57.69
CA VAL A 11 -7.32 20.97 56.28
C VAL A 11 -8.18 19.88 55.67
N ASP A 12 -9.34 20.28 55.16
CA ASP A 12 -10.31 19.35 54.56
C ASP A 12 -9.79 18.92 53.17
N ILE A 13 -9.17 17.74 53.13
CA ILE A 13 -8.41 17.21 51.98
C ILE A 13 -9.33 17.10 50.75
N ARG A 14 -10.62 16.82 50.95
CA ARG A 14 -11.63 16.71 49.88
C ARG A 14 -11.78 18.03 49.12
N LYS A 15 -11.87 19.16 49.84
CA LYS A 15 -12.01 20.49 49.23
C LYS A 15 -10.77 20.91 48.44
N LYS A 16 -9.57 20.52 48.91
CA LYS A 16 -8.32 20.77 48.16
C LYS A 16 -8.24 19.95 46.87
N ARG A 17 -8.63 18.67 46.89
CA ARG A 17 -8.62 17.80 45.70
C ARG A 17 -9.55 18.31 44.61
N LEU A 18 -10.79 18.68 44.96
CA LEU A 18 -11.75 19.27 44.02
C LEU A 18 -11.22 20.56 43.38
N LYS A 19 -10.55 21.42 44.17
CA LYS A 19 -9.99 22.67 43.66
C LYS A 19 -8.80 22.45 42.71
N LEU A 20 -8.04 21.36 42.91
CA LEU A 20 -6.93 20.98 42.03
C LEU A 20 -7.43 20.36 40.72
N ILE A 21 -8.45 19.51 40.76
CA ILE A 21 -9.07 18.93 39.55
C ILE A 21 -9.67 20.04 38.68
N LYS A 22 -10.43 20.95 39.29
CA LYS A 22 -11.05 22.09 38.58
C LYS A 22 -10.03 23.09 38.03
N ARG A 23 -8.80 23.13 38.59
CA ARG A 23 -7.69 23.90 38.02
C ARG A 23 -7.02 23.18 36.86
N ARG A 24 -6.87 21.84 36.93
CA ARG A 24 -6.34 21.02 35.83
C ARG A 24 -7.26 21.03 34.61
N GLU A 25 -8.58 20.92 34.82
CA GLU A 25 -9.59 21.02 33.74
C GLU A 25 -9.61 22.40 33.07
N LYS A 26 -9.32 23.47 33.82
CA LYS A 26 -9.19 24.83 33.26
C LYS A 26 -7.85 25.09 32.56
N GLN A 27 -6.81 24.32 32.87
CA GLN A 27 -5.47 24.45 32.27
C GLN A 27 -5.27 23.53 31.07
N GLN A 28 -6.08 22.49 30.91
CA GLN A 28 -6.08 21.62 29.74
C GLN A 28 -7.46 21.64 29.08
N PRO A 29 -7.71 22.61 28.17
CA PRO A 29 -8.75 22.41 27.18
C PRO A 29 -8.27 21.26 26.28
N ASN A 30 -8.77 20.05 26.55
CA ASN A 30 -8.60 18.90 25.68
C ASN A 30 -9.08 19.24 24.27
N GLN A 31 -8.19 19.43 23.29
CA GLN A 31 -8.59 19.27 21.88
C GLN A 31 -7.53 18.92 20.82
N ASP A 32 -6.22 18.83 21.12
CA ASP A 32 -5.23 18.68 20.02
C ASP A 32 -4.57 17.28 19.87
N GLU A 33 -4.47 16.46 20.92
CA GLU A 33 -3.81 15.14 20.77
C GLU A 33 -4.69 14.07 20.10
N SER A 34 -6.02 14.21 20.15
CA SER A 34 -6.97 13.28 19.52
C SER A 34 -7.18 13.58 18.04
N SER A 35 -7.11 14.86 17.65
CA SER A 35 -7.29 15.32 16.27
C SER A 35 -6.04 15.05 15.43
N GLU A 36 -4.82 15.22 15.97
CA GLU A 36 -3.59 14.84 15.27
C GLU A 36 -3.45 13.32 15.11
N LYS A 37 -3.71 12.51 16.16
CA LYS A 37 -3.65 11.04 16.03
C LYS A 37 -4.73 10.49 15.10
N LYS A 38 -5.91 11.11 15.04
CA LYS A 38 -6.94 10.76 14.04
C LYS A 38 -6.52 11.20 12.65
N LYS A 39 -6.06 12.44 12.44
CA LYS A 39 -5.56 12.92 11.14
C LYS A 39 -4.38 12.10 10.63
N PHE A 40 -3.43 11.70 11.49
CA PHE A 40 -2.29 10.87 11.12
C PHE A 40 -2.68 9.42 10.80
N LYS A 41 -3.76 8.92 11.41
CA LYS A 41 -4.37 7.63 11.01
C LYS A 41 -5.06 7.76 9.66
N THR A 42 -5.87 8.81 9.46
CA THR A 42 -6.55 9.08 8.19
C THR A 42 -5.56 9.31 7.05
N GLU A 43 -4.46 10.04 7.28
CA GLU A 43 -3.44 10.29 6.26
C GLU A 43 -2.60 9.04 5.94
N LYS A 44 -2.36 8.16 6.93
CA LYS A 44 -1.73 6.85 6.70
C LYS A 44 -2.66 5.88 5.98
N GLU A 45 -3.94 5.88 6.33
CA GLU A 45 -4.99 5.09 5.67
C GLU A 45 -5.17 5.55 4.22
N GLU A 46 -5.23 6.85 3.95
CA GLU A 46 -5.28 7.40 2.59
C GLU A 46 -4.01 7.06 1.76
N LYS A 47 -2.83 7.09 2.37
CA LYS A 47 -1.59 6.67 1.70
C LYS A 47 -1.59 5.17 1.42
N LEU A 48 -2.16 4.35 2.31
CA LEU A 48 -2.35 2.93 2.10
C LEU A 48 -3.36 2.64 1.00
N GLU A 49 -4.49 3.33 0.97
CA GLU A 49 -5.51 3.20 -0.08
C GLU A 49 -4.96 3.58 -1.45
N LYS A 50 -4.21 4.70 -1.54
CA LYS A 50 -3.53 5.11 -2.78
C LYS A 50 -2.50 4.08 -3.25
N ARG A 51 -1.75 3.45 -2.32
CA ARG A 51 -0.82 2.36 -2.66
C ARG A 51 -1.57 1.12 -3.14
N LEU A 52 -2.64 0.73 -2.45
CA LEU A 52 -3.48 -0.41 -2.84
C LEU A 52 -4.06 -0.22 -4.24
N GLU A 53 -4.55 0.98 -4.55
CA GLU A 53 -5.14 1.28 -5.85
C GLU A 53 -4.09 1.24 -6.97
N LYS A 54 -2.89 1.80 -6.72
CA LYS A 54 -1.75 1.73 -7.65
C LYS A 54 -1.32 0.27 -7.88
N GLU A 55 -1.15 -0.50 -6.82
CA GLU A 55 -0.80 -1.92 -6.91
C GLU A 55 -1.85 -2.70 -7.69
N THR A 56 -3.13 -2.50 -7.38
CA THR A 56 -4.26 -3.15 -8.07
C THR A 56 -4.25 -2.85 -9.57
N LYS A 57 -3.99 -1.58 -9.95
CA LYS A 57 -3.84 -1.21 -11.37
C LYS A 57 -2.66 -1.93 -12.02
N MET A 58 -1.51 -2.01 -11.36
CA MET A 58 -0.37 -2.77 -11.88
C MET A 58 -0.68 -4.26 -12.02
N TYR A 59 -1.37 -4.86 -11.06
CA TYR A 59 -1.84 -6.26 -11.13
C TYR A 59 -2.73 -6.50 -12.35
N TRP A 60 -3.69 -5.61 -12.61
CA TRP A 60 -4.56 -5.72 -13.79
C TRP A 60 -3.79 -5.57 -15.10
N VAL A 61 -2.86 -4.62 -15.18
CA VAL A 61 -2.01 -4.46 -16.37
C VAL A 61 -1.18 -5.73 -16.59
N ARG A 62 -0.59 -6.30 -15.54
CA ARG A 62 0.16 -7.57 -15.63
C ARG A 62 -0.73 -8.73 -16.08
N ALA A 63 -1.94 -8.82 -15.56
CA ALA A 63 -2.88 -9.85 -15.94
C ALA A 63 -3.23 -9.80 -17.43
N ILE A 64 -3.64 -8.63 -17.91
CA ILE A 64 -3.96 -8.40 -19.33
C ILE A 64 -2.73 -8.66 -20.21
N THR A 65 -1.57 -8.18 -19.78
CA THR A 65 -0.31 -8.35 -20.49
C THR A 65 0.07 -9.83 -20.62
N GLY A 66 -0.09 -10.63 -19.57
CA GLY A 66 0.21 -12.07 -19.59
C GLY A 66 -0.71 -12.81 -20.54
N ALA A 67 -2.00 -12.52 -20.50
CA ALA A 67 -2.96 -13.11 -21.44
C ALA A 67 -2.61 -12.75 -22.90
N LEU A 68 -2.38 -11.47 -23.19
CA LEU A 68 -2.06 -11.01 -24.54
C LEU A 68 -0.73 -11.58 -25.04
N SER A 69 0.31 -11.61 -24.22
CA SER A 69 1.61 -12.13 -24.64
C SER A 69 1.56 -13.63 -24.91
N GLY A 70 0.75 -14.39 -24.18
CA GLY A 70 0.51 -15.83 -24.43
C GLY A 70 -0.19 -16.07 -25.77
N ILE A 71 -1.24 -15.31 -26.05
CA ILE A 71 -1.97 -15.39 -27.34
C ILE A 71 -1.05 -15.03 -28.50
N ILE A 72 -0.33 -13.91 -28.41
CA ILE A 72 0.53 -13.41 -29.49
C ILE A 72 1.71 -14.37 -29.70
N GLY A 73 2.34 -14.85 -28.63
CA GLY A 73 3.50 -15.74 -28.72
C GLY A 73 3.19 -17.00 -29.53
N ILE A 74 2.04 -17.62 -29.26
CA ILE A 74 1.62 -18.81 -30.00
C ILE A 74 1.10 -18.49 -31.40
N SER A 75 0.42 -17.36 -31.57
CA SER A 75 -0.06 -16.92 -32.89
C SER A 75 1.08 -16.69 -33.90
N ILE A 76 2.28 -16.35 -33.41
CA ILE A 76 3.51 -16.22 -34.21
C ILE A 76 4.21 -17.58 -34.42
N GLY A 77 3.71 -18.65 -33.80
CA GLY A 77 4.24 -20.01 -33.91
C GLY A 77 5.40 -20.31 -32.95
N LEU A 78 5.63 -19.48 -31.91
CA LEU A 78 6.67 -19.74 -30.93
C LEU A 78 6.28 -20.93 -30.04
N THR A 79 7.19 -21.88 -29.89
CA THR A 79 7.01 -23.07 -29.05
C THR A 79 8.20 -23.29 -28.11
N SER A 80 7.97 -24.04 -27.03
CA SER A 80 8.97 -24.45 -26.04
C SER A 80 9.84 -23.28 -25.54
N TRP A 81 11.16 -23.32 -25.79
CA TRP A 81 12.11 -22.31 -25.34
C TRP A 81 11.87 -20.93 -25.96
N GLY A 82 11.40 -20.88 -27.21
CA GLY A 82 11.08 -19.60 -27.86
C GLY A 82 9.95 -18.87 -27.12
N LEU A 83 8.93 -19.62 -26.70
CA LEU A 83 7.81 -19.10 -25.92
C LEU A 83 8.25 -18.65 -24.51
N PHE A 84 9.21 -19.35 -23.91
CA PHE A 84 9.80 -18.97 -22.63
C PHE A 84 10.58 -17.65 -22.71
N PHE A 85 11.47 -17.49 -23.71
CA PHE A 85 12.19 -16.23 -23.90
C PHE A 85 11.25 -15.07 -24.26
N TRP A 86 10.19 -15.35 -25.02
CA TRP A 86 9.13 -14.39 -25.31
C TRP A 86 8.44 -13.88 -24.04
N MET A 87 8.03 -14.81 -23.17
CA MET A 87 7.44 -14.48 -21.88
C MET A 87 8.39 -13.62 -21.03
N LEU A 88 9.68 -13.99 -20.97
CA LEU A 88 10.68 -13.21 -20.22
C LEU A 88 10.84 -11.80 -20.79
N ALA A 89 10.88 -11.64 -22.12
CA ALA A 89 10.97 -10.34 -22.75
C ALA A 89 9.77 -9.44 -22.39
N PHE A 90 8.55 -9.99 -22.37
CA PHE A 90 7.36 -9.26 -21.94
C PHE A 90 7.37 -9.00 -20.43
N TRP A 91 7.83 -9.96 -19.63
CA TRP A 91 7.88 -9.82 -18.18
C TRP A 91 8.85 -8.72 -17.73
N PHE A 92 10.04 -8.66 -18.34
CA PHE A 92 11.03 -7.64 -18.06
C PHE A 92 10.75 -6.33 -18.80
N GLY A 93 10.36 -6.35 -20.08
CA GLY A 93 10.23 -5.16 -20.91
C GLY A 93 8.99 -4.31 -20.60
N LEU A 94 7.82 -4.93 -20.48
CA LEU A 94 6.57 -4.18 -20.30
C LEU A 94 6.45 -3.39 -18.99
N PRO A 95 6.93 -3.83 -17.81
CA PRO A 95 6.86 -2.97 -16.64
C PRO A 95 7.58 -1.64 -16.85
N PHE A 96 8.74 -1.62 -17.53
CA PHE A 96 9.40 -0.36 -17.85
C PHE A 96 8.54 0.48 -18.80
N ILE A 97 7.99 -0.13 -19.86
CA ILE A 97 7.15 0.58 -20.83
C ILE A 97 5.89 1.14 -20.15
N VAL A 98 5.21 0.37 -19.31
CA VAL A 98 4.00 0.78 -18.58
C VAL A 98 4.33 1.91 -17.61
N SER A 99 5.45 1.81 -16.87
CA SER A 99 5.90 2.87 -15.96
C SER A 99 6.22 4.18 -16.68
N PHE A 100 6.90 4.12 -17.83
CA PHE A 100 7.28 5.32 -18.59
C PHE A 100 6.15 5.90 -19.45
N ALA A 101 5.42 5.05 -20.18
CA ALA A 101 4.48 5.47 -21.22
C ALA A 101 3.04 5.68 -20.70
N ILE A 102 2.57 4.81 -19.80
CA ILE A 102 1.15 4.83 -19.36
C ILE A 102 0.98 5.69 -18.13
N PHE A 103 1.77 5.45 -17.10
CA PHE A 103 1.55 6.11 -15.83
C PHE A 103 2.24 7.47 -15.70
N ARG A 104 3.21 7.78 -16.58
CA ARG A 104 4.02 9.02 -16.51
C ARG A 104 4.30 9.41 -15.06
N PHE A 105 4.71 8.43 -14.24
CA PHE A 105 4.94 8.69 -12.83
C PHE A 105 5.96 9.82 -12.72
N GLU A 106 5.61 10.89 -12.00
CA GLU A 106 6.62 11.85 -11.54
C GLU A 106 7.71 11.02 -10.86
N TYR A 107 8.95 11.23 -11.29
CA TYR A 107 10.08 10.43 -10.88
C TYR A 107 10.30 10.60 -9.37
N ASP A 108 9.73 9.70 -8.59
CA ASP A 108 9.91 9.63 -7.14
C ASP A 108 10.84 8.48 -6.81
N GLN A 109 12.02 8.80 -6.24
CA GLN A 109 13.09 7.82 -6.02
C GLN A 109 12.67 6.69 -5.07
N GLU A 110 11.70 6.91 -4.19
CA GLU A 110 11.17 5.87 -3.30
C GLU A 110 10.26 4.86 -4.02
N GLU A 111 9.52 5.28 -5.04
CA GLU A 111 8.65 4.39 -5.82
C GLU A 111 9.45 3.63 -6.91
N TRP A 112 10.57 4.20 -7.38
CA TRP A 112 11.38 3.66 -8.48
C TRP A 112 12.41 2.60 -8.05
N ASN A 113 11.95 1.60 -7.30
CA ASN A 113 12.77 0.44 -6.94
C ASN A 113 12.45 -0.74 -7.86
N TRP A 114 13.47 -1.37 -8.45
CA TRP A 114 13.32 -2.51 -9.38
C TRP A 114 12.44 -3.62 -8.78
N LYS A 115 12.57 -3.84 -7.47
CA LYS A 115 11.75 -4.80 -6.73
C LYS A 115 10.27 -4.44 -6.76
N ASN A 116 9.91 -3.17 -6.57
CA ASN A 116 8.53 -2.70 -6.62
C ASN A 116 7.94 -2.69 -8.04
N ILE A 117 8.77 -2.64 -9.08
CA ILE A 117 8.30 -2.66 -10.47
C ILE A 117 8.09 -4.10 -10.97
N ILE A 118 8.94 -5.03 -10.53
CA ILE A 118 9.00 -6.39 -11.07
C ILE A 118 8.22 -7.40 -10.21
N MET A 119 8.24 -7.28 -8.88
CA MET A 119 7.55 -8.25 -8.00
C MET A 119 6.02 -8.24 -8.09
N PRO A 120 5.34 -7.08 -8.16
CA PRO A 120 3.88 -7.07 -8.12
C PRO A 120 3.29 -7.78 -9.35
N GLY A 121 2.37 -8.71 -9.11
CA GLY A 121 1.64 -9.37 -10.19
C GLY A 121 2.46 -10.34 -11.03
N ILE A 122 3.61 -10.81 -10.56
CA ILE A 122 4.37 -11.81 -11.30
C ILE A 122 3.59 -13.14 -11.41
N GLY A 123 3.02 -13.62 -10.31
CA GLY A 123 2.27 -14.87 -10.30
C GLY A 123 1.07 -14.83 -11.25
N ILE A 124 0.29 -13.75 -11.23
CA ILE A 124 -0.89 -13.59 -12.10
C ILE A 124 -0.48 -13.50 -13.58
N PHE A 125 0.63 -12.82 -13.88
CA PHE A 125 1.18 -12.74 -15.23
C PHE A 125 1.55 -14.13 -15.77
N PHE A 126 2.36 -14.89 -15.03
CA PHE A 126 2.80 -16.22 -15.45
C PHE A 126 1.62 -17.19 -15.57
N PHE A 127 0.68 -17.14 -14.63
CA PHE A 127 -0.49 -18.01 -14.65
C PHE A 127 -1.38 -17.75 -15.87
N LEU A 128 -1.74 -16.49 -16.13
CA LEU A 128 -2.57 -16.13 -17.28
C LEU A 128 -1.84 -16.37 -18.60
N PHE A 129 -0.53 -16.09 -18.66
CA PHE A 129 0.28 -16.43 -19.82
C PHE A 129 0.18 -17.92 -20.15
N MET A 130 0.45 -18.79 -19.17
CA MET A 130 0.39 -20.24 -19.38
C MET A 130 -1.02 -20.69 -19.74
N LEU A 131 -2.05 -20.18 -19.06
CA LEU A 131 -3.43 -20.56 -19.31
C LEU A 131 -3.85 -20.24 -20.74
N PHE A 132 -3.61 -19.01 -21.20
CA PHE A 132 -3.95 -18.60 -22.57
C PHE A 132 -3.06 -19.26 -23.61
N ALA A 133 -1.77 -19.42 -23.35
CA ALA A 133 -0.87 -20.16 -24.21
C ALA A 133 -1.37 -21.60 -24.41
N ILE A 134 -1.66 -22.34 -23.35
CA ILE A 134 -2.16 -23.72 -23.47
C ILE A 134 -3.49 -23.74 -24.22
N LEU A 135 -4.43 -22.87 -23.88
CA LEU A 135 -5.73 -22.80 -24.56
C LEU A 135 -5.57 -22.58 -26.07
N ILE A 136 -4.82 -21.57 -26.49
CA ILE A 136 -4.62 -21.27 -27.92
C ILE A 136 -3.86 -22.40 -28.61
N TYR A 137 -2.83 -22.96 -27.98
CA TYR A 137 -2.10 -24.10 -28.52
C TYR A 137 -3.02 -25.30 -28.75
N THR A 138 -3.84 -25.64 -27.75
CA THR A 138 -4.78 -26.76 -27.86
C THR A 138 -5.82 -26.52 -28.96
N LEU A 139 -6.33 -25.30 -29.11
CA LEU A 139 -7.26 -24.95 -30.18
C LEU A 139 -6.61 -24.99 -31.58
N GLN A 140 -5.31 -24.76 -31.69
CA GLN A 140 -4.60 -24.88 -32.97
C GLN A 140 -4.24 -26.33 -33.34
N VAL A 141 -3.99 -27.17 -32.33
CA VAL A 141 -3.55 -28.55 -32.53
C VAL A 141 -4.72 -29.52 -32.67
N ILE A 142 -5.86 -29.25 -32.02
CA ILE A 142 -7.08 -30.04 -32.17
C ILE A 142 -7.80 -29.54 -33.43
N PRO A 143 -7.90 -30.35 -34.51
CA PRO A 143 -8.56 -29.96 -35.75
C PRO A 143 -10.09 -29.87 -35.62
#